data_AF-A0A957KIY7-F1
#
_entry.id   AF-A0A957KIY7-F1
#
_cell.length_a   1.000
_cell.length_b   1.000
_cell.length_c   1.000
_cell.angle_alpha   90.00
_cell.angle_beta   90.00
_cell.angle_gamma   90.00
#
_symmetry.space_group_name_H-M   'P 1'
#
loop_
_entity.id
_entity.type
_entity.pdbx_description
1 polymer ?
#
loop_
_entity_poly.entity_id
_entity_poly.type
_entity_poly.pdbx_seq_one_letter_code
_entity_poly.pdbx_strand_id
1 'polypeptide(L)'
;MSFKSVAEMVDPAGALLAETFSLRGTQLLHDPDQNKGTAFSQQEREQFGLRGLLPPRIFSQGEQVQRVMDSFQRQTSDIEKYVFMMSLKDRNLGLFYRVVLDHLETMMPIIYTPTVGKACQLYSHIFQRSQGLYISAADRGHIAEIVHNWPHEDVRVVVVTDGERILGLGDLGADGMGIPVGKLALYTACAGIPPLSTLPITLDVGTNNEILRQDPLYVGLPQRRLRGAAYEELVEEFVTAVLARFPQALIQFEDFATDNAFHFLANYRE
;
A
#
# COMPACT_ATOMS: atom_id res chain seq x y z
N MET A 1 1.29 6.35 23.02
CA MET A 1 0.78 7.28 22.00
C MET A 1 -0.72 7.07 21.89
N SER A 2 -1.53 8.10 22.15
CA SER A 2 -2.96 8.04 21.84
C SER A 2 -3.09 8.44 20.37
N PHE A 3 -3.27 7.44 19.50
CA PHE A 3 -3.67 7.71 18.12
C PHE A 3 -5.12 8.17 18.14
N LYS A 4 -5.40 9.29 17.44
CA LYS A 4 -6.76 9.72 17.16
C LYS A 4 -7.48 8.63 16.38
N SER A 5 -8.77 8.41 16.62
CA SER A 5 -9.50 7.39 15.86
C SER A 5 -9.56 7.78 14.37
N VAL A 6 -9.72 6.82 13.44
CA VAL A 6 -9.85 7.16 12.01
C VAL A 6 -11.05 8.07 11.73
N ALA A 7 -12.08 8.02 12.58
CA ALA A 7 -13.22 8.93 12.54
C ALA A 7 -12.84 10.41 12.82
N GLU A 8 -11.68 10.65 13.43
CA GLU A 8 -11.08 11.97 13.64
C GLU A 8 -9.92 12.27 12.66
N MET A 9 -9.57 11.31 11.80
CA MET A 9 -8.59 11.46 10.73
C MET A 9 -9.24 11.75 9.39
N VAL A 10 -10.57 11.70 9.28
CA VAL A 10 -11.30 11.96 8.05
C VAL A 10 -12.37 13.00 8.38
N ASP A 11 -12.32 14.18 7.75
CA ASP A 11 -13.35 15.19 7.97
C ASP A 11 -14.73 14.66 7.51
N PRO A 12 -15.86 15.30 7.89
CA PRO A 12 -17.20 14.87 7.44
C PRO A 12 -17.38 14.85 5.91
N ALA A 13 -16.45 15.44 5.15
CA ALA A 13 -16.40 15.47 3.69
C ALA A 13 -15.42 14.43 3.09
N GLY A 14 -14.73 13.64 3.91
CA GLY A 14 -13.89 12.53 3.48
C GLY A 14 -12.40 12.79 3.29
N ALA A 15 -11.88 13.93 3.76
CA ALA A 15 -10.47 14.28 3.61
C ALA A 15 -9.64 13.84 4.81
N LEU A 16 -8.42 13.35 4.59
CA LEU A 16 -7.48 13.11 5.70
C LEU A 16 -7.23 14.43 6.45
N LEU A 17 -7.45 14.45 7.77
CA LEU A 17 -7.30 15.60 8.65
C LEU A 17 -5.83 15.82 9.00
N ALA A 18 -5.04 16.19 8.01
CA ALA A 18 -3.86 17.02 8.13
C ALA A 18 -3.46 17.49 6.73
N GLU A 19 -3.17 18.78 6.61
CA GLU A 19 -2.31 19.45 5.62
C GLU A 19 -2.97 20.52 4.75
N THR A 20 -2.24 21.64 4.67
CA THR A 20 -2.44 22.72 3.72
C THR A 20 -2.47 22.17 2.29
N PHE A 21 -3.60 22.32 1.59
CA PHE A 21 -3.69 22.05 0.16
C PHE A 21 -2.68 22.89 -0.61
N SER A 22 -1.56 22.29 -0.99
CA SER A 22 -0.55 22.90 -1.85
C SER A 22 -0.89 22.71 -3.34
N LEU A 23 -1.64 21.66 -3.66
CA LEU A 23 -2.03 21.30 -5.02
C LEU A 23 -3.31 22.02 -5.47
N ARG A 24 -3.44 22.21 -6.79
CA ARG A 24 -4.59 22.85 -7.45
C ARG A 24 -4.94 22.17 -8.76
N GLY A 25 -6.12 22.46 -9.29
CA GLY A 25 -6.55 21.98 -10.61
C GLY A 25 -6.49 20.46 -10.74
N THR A 26 -6.02 19.97 -11.89
CA THR A 26 -5.93 18.53 -12.18
C THR A 26 -4.92 17.81 -11.30
N GLN A 27 -3.85 18.47 -10.83
CA GLN A 27 -2.87 17.86 -9.93
C GLN A 27 -3.53 17.41 -8.62
N LEU A 28 -4.38 18.27 -8.05
CA LEU A 28 -5.17 17.93 -6.86
C LEU A 28 -6.15 16.76 -7.11
N LEU A 29 -6.72 16.65 -8.31
CA LEU A 29 -7.64 15.56 -8.65
C LEU A 29 -6.92 14.22 -8.90
N HIS A 30 -5.62 14.25 -9.17
CA HIS A 30 -4.79 13.06 -9.40
C HIS A 30 -4.00 12.61 -8.17
N ASP A 31 -3.94 13.44 -7.14
CA ASP A 31 -3.35 13.13 -5.85
C ASP A 31 -4.34 12.36 -4.97
N PRO A 32 -4.13 11.05 -4.72
CA PRO A 32 -5.11 10.23 -4.00
C PRO A 32 -5.28 10.66 -2.54
N ASP A 33 -4.29 11.30 -1.95
CA ASP A 33 -4.27 11.69 -0.53
C ASP A 33 -5.19 12.88 -0.27
N GLN A 34 -5.23 13.83 -1.22
CA GLN A 34 -6.01 15.06 -1.13
C GLN A 34 -7.30 15.06 -1.95
N ASN A 35 -7.45 14.14 -2.91
CA ASN A 35 -8.61 14.11 -3.80
C ASN A 35 -9.91 13.72 -3.06
N LYS A 36 -10.91 14.62 -3.06
CA LYS A 36 -12.27 14.36 -2.55
C LYS A 36 -13.27 13.97 -3.67
N GLY A 37 -12.84 14.01 -4.92
CA GLY A 37 -13.68 13.79 -6.09
C GLY A 37 -14.90 14.72 -6.10
N THR A 38 -16.10 14.15 -6.24
CA THR A 38 -17.34 14.95 -6.29
C THR A 38 -17.76 15.56 -4.94
N ALA A 39 -17.04 15.28 -3.85
CA ALA A 39 -17.32 15.85 -2.53
C ALA A 39 -16.66 17.21 -2.27
N PHE A 40 -15.78 17.68 -3.17
CA PHE A 40 -15.31 19.08 -3.08
C PHE A 40 -16.50 20.04 -3.11
N SER A 41 -16.59 20.88 -2.08
CA SER A 41 -17.60 21.91 -1.91
C SER A 41 -17.48 23.01 -2.97
N GLN A 42 -18.51 23.84 -3.10
CA GLN A 42 -18.49 24.95 -4.06
C GLN A 42 -17.33 25.92 -3.80
N GLN A 43 -17.04 26.19 -2.52
CA GLN A 43 -15.95 27.06 -2.09
C GLN A 43 -14.58 26.44 -2.41
N GLU A 44 -14.37 25.16 -2.11
CA GLU A 44 -13.11 24.46 -2.43
C GLU A 44 -12.87 24.42 -3.94
N ARG A 45 -13.93 24.19 -4.74
CA ARG A 45 -13.81 24.20 -6.20
C ARG A 45 -13.39 25.55 -6.76
N GLU A 46 -13.81 26.65 -6.14
CA GLU A 46 -13.36 28.00 -6.49
C GLU A 46 -11.92 28.23 -6.06
N GLN A 47 -11.62 27.94 -4.79
CA GLN A 47 -10.31 28.17 -4.18
C GLN A 47 -9.20 27.38 -4.87
N PHE A 48 -9.45 26.12 -5.24
CA PHE A 48 -8.46 25.21 -5.82
C PHE A 48 -8.52 25.13 -7.34
N GLY A 49 -9.36 25.93 -8.00
CA GLY A 49 -9.45 25.97 -9.47
C GLY A 49 -10.03 24.69 -10.09
N LEU A 50 -11.05 24.11 -9.45
CA LEU A 50 -11.71 22.86 -9.90
C LEU A 50 -13.04 23.11 -10.63
N ARG A 51 -13.51 24.37 -10.70
CA ARG A 51 -14.70 24.72 -11.48
C ARG A 51 -14.52 24.31 -12.94
N GLY A 52 -15.49 23.58 -13.48
CA GLY A 52 -15.44 23.03 -14.85
C GLY A 52 -14.69 21.70 -14.98
N LEU A 53 -13.91 21.28 -13.97
CA LEU A 53 -13.19 20.00 -13.96
C LEU A 53 -14.01 18.86 -13.33
N LEU A 54 -15.08 19.19 -12.61
CA LEU A 54 -15.97 18.24 -11.94
C LEU A 54 -17.43 18.48 -12.36
N PRO A 55 -18.27 17.42 -12.40
CA PRO A 55 -19.72 17.58 -12.58
C PRO A 55 -20.33 18.52 -11.53
N PRO A 56 -21.39 19.28 -11.86
CA PRO A 56 -21.88 20.38 -11.02
C PRO A 56 -22.48 19.94 -9.68
N ARG A 57 -23.05 18.72 -9.60
CA ARG A 57 -23.59 18.20 -8.34
C ARG A 57 -22.46 17.92 -7.35
N ILE A 58 -22.63 18.40 -6.13
CA ILE A 58 -21.80 18.03 -4.98
C ILE A 58 -22.46 16.82 -4.33
N PHE A 59 -21.66 15.79 -4.06
CA PHE A 59 -22.12 14.58 -3.38
C PHE A 59 -21.51 14.54 -1.98
N SER A 60 -22.31 14.16 -1.00
CA SER A 60 -21.83 13.78 0.33
C SER A 60 -20.95 12.52 0.26
N GLN A 61 -20.13 12.31 1.28
CA GLN A 61 -19.30 11.10 1.38
C GLN A 61 -20.14 9.82 1.38
N GLY A 62 -21.29 9.82 2.07
CA GLY A 62 -22.22 8.68 2.07
C GLY A 62 -22.78 8.33 0.68
N GLU A 63 -23.12 9.34 -0.14
CA GLU A 63 -23.53 9.08 -1.53
C GLU A 63 -22.38 8.55 -2.40
N GLN A 64 -21.14 8.98 -2.14
CA GLN A 64 -19.97 8.41 -2.80
C GLN A 64 -19.75 6.95 -2.40
N VAL A 65 -19.87 6.63 -1.11
CA VAL A 65 -19.82 5.25 -0.59
C VAL A 65 -20.88 4.39 -1.28
N GLN A 66 -22.13 4.86 -1.35
CA GLN A 66 -23.20 4.12 -2.04
C GLN A 66 -22.83 3.80 -3.50
N ARG A 67 -22.32 4.80 -4.25
CA ARG A 67 -21.88 4.59 -5.65
C ARG A 67 -20.76 3.55 -5.76
N VAL A 68 -19.81 3.57 -4.82
CA VAL A 68 -18.74 2.58 -4.76
C VAL A 68 -19.32 1.21 -4.50
N MET A 69 -20.20 1.06 -3.51
CA MET A 69 -20.81 -0.22 -3.16
C MET A 69 -21.68 -0.80 -4.29
N ASP A 70 -22.46 0.02 -5.00
CA ASP A 70 -23.22 -0.41 -6.18
C ASP A 70 -22.31 -0.93 -7.30
N SER A 71 -21.09 -0.39 -7.42
CA SER A 71 -20.11 -0.83 -8.41
C SER A 71 -19.34 -2.07 -7.95
N PHE A 72 -19.02 -2.15 -6.65
CA PHE A 72 -18.41 -3.30 -6.00
C PHE A 72 -19.30 -4.55 -6.10
N GLN A 73 -20.61 -4.40 -5.84
CA GLN A 73 -21.58 -5.51 -5.92
C GLN A 73 -21.79 -6.04 -7.34
N ARG A 74 -21.46 -5.26 -8.37
CA ARG A 74 -21.53 -5.68 -9.78
C ARG A 74 -20.30 -6.44 -10.25
N GLN A 75 -19.21 -6.47 -9.48
CA GLN A 75 -18.03 -7.26 -9.82
C GLN A 75 -18.37 -8.75 -9.70
N THR A 76 -17.85 -9.57 -10.62
CA THR A 76 -18.28 -10.97 -10.76
C THR A 76 -17.47 -11.94 -9.93
N SER A 77 -16.30 -11.52 -9.47
CA SER A 77 -15.40 -12.32 -8.64
C SER A 77 -14.71 -11.49 -7.57
N ASP A 78 -14.19 -12.16 -6.54
CA ASP A 78 -13.50 -11.47 -5.44
C ASP A 78 -12.18 -10.82 -5.88
N ILE A 79 -11.50 -11.40 -6.88
CA ILE A 79 -10.30 -10.77 -7.46
C ILE A 79 -10.65 -9.48 -8.22
N GLU A 80 -11.78 -9.43 -8.94
CA GLU A 80 -12.25 -8.19 -9.57
C GLU A 80 -12.66 -7.15 -8.53
N LYS A 81 -13.29 -7.57 -7.41
CA LYS A 81 -13.56 -6.68 -6.28
C LYS A 81 -12.27 -6.14 -5.65
N TYR A 82 -11.24 -6.97 -5.51
CA TYR A 82 -9.93 -6.55 -5.01
C TYR A 82 -9.32 -5.49 -5.92
N VAL A 83 -9.24 -5.77 -7.22
CA VAL A 83 -8.71 -4.81 -8.21
C VAL A 83 -9.51 -3.50 -8.16
N PHE A 84 -10.84 -3.57 -8.13
CA PHE A 84 -11.70 -2.40 -8.02
C PHE A 84 -11.40 -1.55 -6.77
N MET A 85 -11.19 -2.20 -5.62
CA MET A 85 -10.86 -1.52 -4.36
C MET A 85 -9.44 -0.92 -4.38
N MET A 86 -8.46 -1.61 -4.97
CA MET A 86 -7.11 -1.05 -5.13
C MET A 86 -7.12 0.15 -6.07
N SER A 87 -7.85 0.07 -7.19
CA SER A 87 -8.03 1.23 -8.07
C SER A 87 -8.75 2.40 -7.36
N LEU A 88 -9.64 2.14 -6.39
CA LEU A 88 -10.24 3.19 -5.57
C LEU A 88 -9.20 3.84 -4.65
N LYS A 89 -8.41 3.04 -3.94
CA LYS A 89 -7.31 3.50 -3.09
C LYS A 89 -6.35 4.42 -3.85
N ASP A 90 -6.00 4.05 -5.09
CA ASP A 90 -5.08 4.80 -5.93
C ASP A 90 -5.66 6.09 -6.52
N ARG A 91 -6.97 6.32 -6.39
CA ARG A 91 -7.66 7.54 -6.85
C ARG A 91 -8.11 8.44 -5.72
N ASN A 92 -8.51 7.87 -4.58
CA ASN A 92 -9.08 8.59 -3.44
C ASN A 92 -8.91 7.74 -2.17
N LEU A 93 -7.84 8.02 -1.43
CA LEU A 93 -7.42 7.28 -0.25
C LEU A 93 -8.44 7.43 0.89
N GLY A 94 -8.99 8.64 1.09
CA GLY A 94 -10.00 8.91 2.11
C GLY A 94 -11.30 8.13 1.88
N LEU A 95 -11.80 8.10 0.64
CA LEU A 95 -13.00 7.33 0.28
C LEU A 95 -12.76 5.82 0.35
N PHE A 96 -11.57 5.33 -0.02
CA PHE A 96 -11.20 3.94 0.17
C PHE A 96 -11.35 3.52 1.64
N TYR A 97 -10.72 4.25 2.57
CA TYR A 97 -10.82 3.91 3.99
C TYR A 97 -12.22 4.11 4.55
N ARG A 98 -12.98 5.09 4.07
CA ARG A 98 -14.38 5.24 4.46
C ARG A 98 -15.21 4.00 4.11
N VAL A 99 -15.07 3.49 2.88
CA VAL A 99 -15.79 2.28 2.43
C VAL A 99 -15.36 1.07 3.26
N VAL A 100 -14.05 0.93 3.54
CA VAL A 100 -13.54 -0.16 4.38
C VAL A 100 -14.10 -0.09 5.79
N LEU A 101 -14.16 1.09 6.41
CA LEU A 101 -14.67 1.24 7.78
C LEU A 101 -16.18 1.03 7.87
N ASP A 102 -16.94 1.58 6.92
CA ASP A 102 -18.41 1.43 6.90
C ASP A 102 -18.86 -0.02 6.60
N HIS A 103 -18.01 -0.81 5.94
CA HIS A 103 -18.32 -2.17 5.50
C HIS A 103 -17.23 -3.20 5.87
N LEU A 104 -16.63 -3.07 7.06
CA LEU A 104 -15.43 -3.81 7.45
C LEU A 104 -15.54 -5.33 7.25
N GLU A 105 -16.62 -5.96 7.70
CA GLU A 105 -16.85 -7.40 7.55
C GLU A 105 -16.89 -7.84 6.08
N THR A 106 -17.44 -7.02 5.19
CA THR A 106 -17.50 -7.31 3.75
C THR A 106 -16.16 -7.04 3.07
N MET A 107 -15.42 -6.03 3.53
CA MET A 107 -14.19 -5.57 2.88
C MET A 107 -12.97 -6.42 3.28
N MET A 108 -12.86 -6.85 4.53
CA MET A 108 -11.73 -7.64 5.02
C MET A 108 -11.38 -8.86 4.16
N PRO A 109 -12.31 -9.77 3.80
CA PRO A 109 -11.97 -10.93 2.97
C PRO A 109 -11.57 -10.57 1.53
N ILE A 110 -11.87 -9.35 1.08
CA ILE A 110 -11.52 -8.86 -0.26
C ILE A 110 -10.15 -8.19 -0.27
N ILE A 111 -9.90 -7.22 0.61
CA ILE A 111 -8.64 -6.47 0.62
C ILE A 111 -7.51 -7.20 1.34
N TYR A 112 -7.83 -8.29 2.05
CA TYR A 112 -6.89 -9.14 2.76
C TYR A 112 -7.19 -10.62 2.49
N THR A 113 -6.86 -11.53 3.41
CA THR A 113 -7.03 -12.97 3.22
C THR A 113 -8.51 -13.36 3.13
N PRO A 114 -8.89 -14.27 2.21
CA PRO A 114 -8.01 -15.05 1.33
C PRO A 114 -7.64 -14.37 0.00
N THR A 115 -8.37 -13.34 -0.42
CA THR A 115 -8.28 -12.76 -1.77
C THR A 115 -6.91 -12.15 -2.06
N VAL A 116 -6.26 -11.52 -1.08
CA VAL A 116 -4.91 -10.95 -1.25
C VAL A 116 -3.87 -12.01 -1.65
N GLY A 117 -4.03 -13.27 -1.20
CA GLY A 117 -3.16 -14.35 -1.63
C GLY A 117 -3.33 -14.65 -3.12
N LYS A 118 -4.58 -14.65 -3.62
CA LYS A 118 -4.88 -14.77 -5.04
C LYS A 118 -4.38 -13.57 -5.84
N ALA A 119 -4.47 -12.37 -5.27
CA ALA A 119 -3.91 -11.16 -5.86
C ALA A 119 -2.40 -11.25 -6.00
N CYS A 120 -1.69 -11.77 -4.99
CA CYS A 120 -0.25 -12.03 -5.08
C CYS A 120 0.06 -13.03 -6.20
N GLN A 121 -0.68 -14.14 -6.32
CA GLN A 121 -0.46 -15.10 -7.42
C GLN A 121 -0.69 -14.53 -8.83
N LEU A 122 -1.45 -13.45 -8.95
CA LEU A 122 -1.77 -12.80 -10.22
C LEU A 122 -1.12 -11.41 -10.34
N TYR A 123 -0.26 -11.03 -9.40
CA TYR A 123 0.10 -9.63 -9.15
C TYR A 123 0.70 -8.98 -10.40
N SER A 124 1.63 -9.69 -11.04
CA SER A 124 2.24 -9.27 -12.31
C SER A 124 1.22 -9.00 -13.43
N HIS A 125 0.13 -9.78 -13.49
CA HIS A 125 -0.91 -9.65 -14.54
C HIS A 125 -1.97 -8.61 -14.21
N ILE A 126 -2.17 -8.29 -12.93
CA ILE A 126 -3.16 -7.30 -12.47
C ILE A 126 -2.52 -5.98 -12.04
N PHE A 127 -1.21 -5.82 -12.22
CA PHE A 127 -0.47 -4.61 -11.87
C PHE A 127 -1.02 -3.39 -12.61
N GLN A 128 -1.33 -2.33 -11.87
CA GLN A 128 -1.88 -1.08 -12.43
C GLN A 128 -1.03 0.13 -12.03
N ARG A 129 -0.77 0.28 -10.73
CA ARG A 129 0.01 1.37 -10.14
C ARG A 129 0.84 0.82 -8.99
N SER A 130 2.05 1.34 -8.81
CA SER A 130 2.86 0.99 -7.65
C SER A 130 2.27 1.58 -6.37
N GLN A 131 2.19 0.79 -5.30
CA GLN A 131 1.63 1.17 -4.00
C GLN A 131 2.65 1.15 -2.86
N GLY A 132 3.93 0.92 -3.17
CA GLY A 132 5.02 0.75 -2.21
C GLY A 132 6.38 0.93 -2.84
N LEU A 133 7.41 0.57 -2.07
CA LEU A 133 8.81 0.66 -2.48
C LEU A 133 9.37 -0.74 -2.79
N TYR A 134 10.04 -0.88 -3.91
CA TYR A 134 10.76 -2.10 -4.29
C TYR A 134 12.25 -1.84 -4.13
N ILE A 135 12.95 -2.72 -3.43
CA ILE A 135 14.40 -2.68 -3.26
C ILE A 135 14.93 -4.02 -3.75
N SER A 136 15.70 -4.01 -4.83
CA SER A 136 16.19 -5.22 -5.48
C SER A 136 17.60 -5.58 -5.01
N ALA A 137 18.03 -6.82 -5.29
CA ALA A 137 19.43 -7.23 -5.07
C ALA A 137 20.45 -6.38 -5.87
N ALA A 138 20.02 -5.71 -6.94
CA ALA A 138 20.89 -4.85 -7.75
C ALA A 138 21.14 -3.47 -7.10
N ASP A 139 20.36 -3.12 -6.07
CA ASP A 139 20.40 -1.80 -5.43
C ASP A 139 21.36 -1.71 -4.25
N ARG A 140 22.15 -2.76 -4.02
CA ARG A 140 23.19 -2.79 -2.98
C ARG A 140 24.12 -1.59 -3.09
N GLY A 141 24.35 -0.91 -1.97
CA GLY A 141 25.12 0.31 -1.86
C GLY A 141 24.34 1.60 -2.15
N HIS A 142 23.08 1.49 -2.61
CA HIS A 142 22.24 2.63 -3.00
C HIS A 142 20.86 2.63 -2.30
N ILE A 143 20.63 1.76 -1.31
CA ILE A 143 19.30 1.62 -0.69
C ILE A 143 18.87 2.93 0.00
N ALA A 144 19.81 3.67 0.59
CA ALA A 144 19.52 4.96 1.20
C ALA A 144 18.91 5.96 0.20
N GLU A 145 19.40 5.99 -1.04
CA GLU A 145 18.86 6.86 -2.10
C GLU A 145 17.44 6.44 -2.49
N ILE A 146 17.20 5.14 -2.59
CA ILE A 146 15.87 4.58 -2.92
C ILE A 146 14.86 4.90 -1.82
N VAL A 147 15.26 4.70 -0.56
CA VAL A 147 14.42 5.03 0.59
C VAL A 147 14.08 6.51 0.59
N HIS A 148 14.99 7.41 0.16
CA HIS A 148 14.74 8.86 0.02
C HIS A 148 13.71 9.24 -1.06
N ASN A 149 13.41 8.36 -2.02
CA ASN A 149 12.38 8.62 -3.03
C ASN A 149 10.95 8.52 -2.48
N TRP A 150 10.74 7.93 -1.30
CA TRP A 150 9.42 7.89 -0.67
C TRP A 150 8.93 9.32 -0.34
N PRO A 151 7.70 9.70 -0.72
CA PRO A 151 7.26 11.09 -0.64
C PRO A 151 6.87 11.56 0.77
N HIS A 152 6.61 10.63 1.70
CA HIS A 152 6.18 10.98 3.05
C HIS A 152 7.36 10.97 4.03
N GLU A 153 7.48 12.02 4.83
CA GLU A 153 8.61 12.21 5.75
C GLU A 153 8.41 11.54 7.12
N ASP A 154 7.17 11.39 7.60
CA ASP A 154 6.86 10.79 8.92
C ASP A 154 6.31 9.37 8.80
N VAL A 155 7.14 8.46 8.31
CA VAL A 155 6.84 7.02 8.31
C VAL A 155 7.01 6.45 9.71
N ARG A 156 5.96 5.77 10.19
CA ARG A 156 5.85 5.17 11.52
C ARG A 156 5.79 3.66 11.50
N VAL A 157 5.28 3.07 10.41
CA VAL A 157 5.16 1.62 10.27
C VAL A 157 5.59 1.21 8.86
N VAL A 158 6.61 0.37 8.81
CA VAL A 158 7.08 -0.31 7.61
C VAL A 158 6.64 -1.76 7.71
N VAL A 159 5.99 -2.28 6.68
CA VAL A 159 5.80 -3.73 6.52
C VAL A 159 6.62 -4.15 5.32
N VAL A 160 7.55 -5.07 5.53
CA VAL A 160 8.49 -5.55 4.52
C VAL A 160 8.31 -7.04 4.30
N THR A 161 8.46 -7.50 3.06
CA THR A 161 8.50 -8.92 2.69
C THR A 161 9.57 -9.18 1.63
N ASP A 162 10.14 -10.38 1.59
CA ASP A 162 10.94 -10.88 0.46
C ASP A 162 10.14 -11.80 -0.47
N GLY A 163 8.86 -12.01 -0.17
CA GLY A 163 7.94 -12.84 -0.93
C GLY A 163 8.26 -14.34 -0.95
N GLU A 164 9.14 -14.83 -0.07
CA GLU A 164 9.57 -16.23 -0.12
C GLU A 164 8.52 -17.22 0.40
N ARG A 165 7.69 -16.79 1.35
CA ARG A 165 6.68 -17.64 1.98
C ARG A 165 5.37 -16.88 2.11
N ILE A 166 4.80 -16.47 0.98
CA ILE A 166 3.50 -15.80 0.97
C ILE A 166 2.42 -16.76 1.47
N LEU A 167 1.91 -16.52 2.67
CA LEU A 167 0.92 -17.36 3.34
C LEU A 167 1.29 -18.86 3.28
N GLY A 168 0.42 -19.69 2.67
CA GLY A 168 0.68 -21.10 2.32
C GLY A 168 0.90 -21.32 0.83
N LEU A 169 1.16 -20.26 0.06
CA LEU A 169 1.28 -20.27 -1.40
C LEU A 169 2.72 -20.41 -1.88
N GLY A 170 3.68 -20.27 -0.97
CA GLY A 170 5.11 -20.42 -1.23
C GLY A 170 5.75 -19.15 -1.77
N ASP A 171 6.74 -19.35 -2.63
CA ASP A 171 7.58 -18.27 -3.16
C ASP A 171 6.88 -17.56 -4.32
N LEU A 172 6.56 -16.28 -4.11
CA LEU A 172 6.01 -15.39 -5.14
C LEU A 172 6.96 -14.21 -5.48
N GLY A 173 8.10 -14.10 -4.79
CA GLY A 173 9.08 -13.02 -5.02
C GLY A 173 8.45 -11.63 -4.97
N ALA A 174 8.74 -10.79 -5.97
CA ALA A 174 8.19 -9.42 -6.06
C ALA A 174 6.65 -9.34 -6.06
N ASP A 175 5.96 -10.38 -6.55
CA ASP A 175 4.49 -10.46 -6.54
C ASP A 175 3.91 -10.54 -5.12
N GLY A 176 4.76 -10.77 -4.11
CA GLY A 176 4.43 -10.72 -2.70
C GLY A 176 4.04 -9.34 -2.16
N MET A 177 4.27 -8.23 -2.90
CA MET A 177 3.95 -6.86 -2.49
C MET A 177 2.48 -6.67 -2.04
N GLY A 178 1.55 -7.50 -2.53
CA GLY A 178 0.16 -7.47 -2.08
C GLY A 178 0.01 -7.65 -0.56
N ILE A 179 0.89 -8.41 0.09
CA ILE A 179 0.86 -8.65 1.55
C ILE A 179 1.16 -7.39 2.37
N PRO A 180 2.31 -6.71 2.24
CA PRO A 180 2.58 -5.50 3.01
C PRO A 180 1.54 -4.40 2.75
N VAL A 181 1.08 -4.24 1.50
CA VAL A 181 0.00 -3.30 1.17
C VAL A 181 -1.29 -3.64 1.93
N GLY A 182 -1.73 -4.91 1.90
CA GLY A 182 -2.93 -5.35 2.60
C GLY A 182 -2.81 -5.23 4.12
N LYS A 183 -1.66 -5.60 4.70
CA LYS A 183 -1.37 -5.48 6.13
C LYS A 183 -1.48 -4.03 6.58
N LEU A 184 -0.87 -3.09 5.87
CA LEU A 184 -0.91 -1.67 6.23
C LEU A 184 -2.31 -1.07 6.06
N ALA A 185 -3.10 -1.53 5.08
CA ALA A 185 -4.51 -1.17 4.99
C ALA A 185 -5.29 -1.59 6.25
N LEU A 186 -5.01 -2.78 6.80
CA LEU A 186 -5.60 -3.22 8.07
C LEU A 186 -5.08 -2.44 9.27
N TYR A 187 -3.82 -2.01 9.29
CA TYR A 187 -3.27 -1.17 10.36
C TYR A 187 -4.04 0.13 10.48
N THR A 188 -4.34 0.77 9.34
CA THR A 188 -5.20 1.95 9.32
C THR A 188 -6.63 1.61 9.73
N ALA A 189 -7.26 0.63 9.07
CA ALA A 189 -8.68 0.34 9.28
C ALA A 189 -9.01 -0.16 10.70
N CYS A 190 -8.14 -0.99 11.29
CA CYS A 190 -8.41 -1.67 12.56
C CYS A 190 -7.71 -1.01 13.76
N ALA A 191 -6.56 -0.36 13.56
CA ALA A 191 -5.76 0.22 14.65
C ALA A 191 -5.65 1.75 14.60
N GLY A 192 -6.20 2.40 13.56
CA GLY A 192 -6.21 3.85 13.45
C GLY A 192 -4.84 4.47 13.16
N ILE A 193 -3.94 3.70 12.54
CA ILE A 193 -2.63 4.22 12.13
C ILE A 193 -2.80 5.10 10.87
N PRO A 194 -2.31 6.35 10.86
CA PRO A 194 -2.44 7.22 9.69
C PRO A 194 -1.85 6.56 8.43
N PRO A 195 -2.57 6.53 7.30
CA PRO A 195 -2.11 5.79 6.13
C PRO A 195 -0.84 6.39 5.50
N LEU A 196 -0.67 7.72 5.55
CA LEU A 196 0.53 8.40 5.03
C LEU A 196 1.77 8.15 5.89
N SER A 197 1.58 7.63 7.11
CA SER A 197 2.65 7.20 8.01
C SER A 197 3.03 5.72 7.81
N THR A 198 2.53 5.09 6.75
CA THR A 198 2.81 3.68 6.46
C THR A 198 3.64 3.53 5.18
N LEU A 199 4.49 2.51 5.13
CA LEU A 199 5.36 2.24 3.98
C LEU A 199 5.44 0.72 3.72
N PRO A 200 4.78 0.22 2.67
CA PRO A 200 4.93 -1.16 2.22
C PRO A 200 6.21 -1.32 1.40
N ILE A 201 6.99 -2.36 1.69
CA ILE A 201 8.26 -2.65 1.02
C ILE A 201 8.33 -4.11 0.57
N THR A 202 8.91 -4.32 -0.62
CA THR A 202 9.34 -5.66 -1.06
C THR A 202 10.82 -5.66 -1.36
N LEU A 203 11.54 -6.61 -0.75
CA LEU A 203 12.94 -6.91 -1.03
C LEU A 203 12.99 -7.94 -2.17
N ASP A 204 13.19 -7.48 -3.40
CA ASP A 204 13.27 -8.35 -4.56
C ASP A 204 14.69 -8.91 -4.74
N VAL A 205 14.93 -10.05 -4.11
CA VAL A 205 16.20 -10.77 -4.21
C VAL A 205 16.16 -11.88 -5.25
N GLY A 206 15.19 -11.84 -6.17
CA GLY A 206 14.84 -12.93 -7.07
C GLY A 206 13.82 -13.89 -6.45
N THR A 207 13.46 -14.93 -7.20
CA THR A 207 12.50 -15.96 -6.78
C THR A 207 12.96 -17.35 -7.19
N ASN A 208 12.70 -18.36 -6.37
CA ASN A 208 12.90 -19.77 -6.70
C ASN A 208 11.71 -20.38 -7.46
N ASN A 209 10.60 -19.64 -7.59
CA ASN A 209 9.47 -20.05 -8.42
C ASN A 209 9.80 -19.98 -9.92
N GLU A 210 9.94 -21.15 -10.55
CA GLU A 210 10.31 -21.25 -11.96
C GLU A 210 9.22 -20.72 -12.90
N ILE A 211 7.94 -20.87 -12.52
CA ILE A 211 6.82 -20.39 -13.32
C ILE A 211 6.90 -18.86 -13.44
N LEU A 212 7.14 -18.16 -12.33
CA LEU A 212 7.30 -16.70 -12.34
C LEU A 212 8.54 -16.25 -13.12
N ARG A 213 9.69 -16.93 -12.96
CA ARG A 213 10.89 -16.56 -13.73
C ARG A 213 10.74 -16.74 -15.25
N GLN A 214 9.83 -17.60 -15.69
CA GLN A 214 9.54 -17.84 -17.11
C GLN A 214 8.37 -16.99 -17.62
N ASP A 215 7.63 -16.33 -16.74
CA ASP A 215 6.52 -15.47 -17.11
C ASP A 215 7.05 -14.13 -17.65
N PRO A 216 6.78 -13.77 -18.91
CA PRO A 216 7.25 -12.51 -19.49
C PRO A 216 6.63 -11.27 -18.84
N LEU A 217 5.56 -11.42 -18.07
CA LEU A 217 4.90 -10.32 -17.35
C LEU A 217 5.39 -10.19 -15.90
N TYR A 218 6.28 -11.09 -15.44
CA TYR A 218 6.78 -11.02 -14.08
C TYR A 218 7.43 -9.67 -13.77
N VAL A 219 6.95 -8.99 -12.73
CA VAL A 219 7.43 -7.63 -12.38
C VAL A 219 8.77 -7.63 -11.63
N GLY A 220 9.16 -8.77 -11.06
CA GLY A 220 10.39 -8.92 -10.30
C GLY A 220 11.59 -9.37 -11.14
N LEU A 221 12.74 -9.55 -10.48
CA LEU A 221 13.96 -10.05 -11.09
C LEU A 221 13.78 -11.51 -11.53
N PRO A 222 13.91 -11.85 -12.84
CA PRO A 222 13.74 -13.21 -13.36
C PRO A 222 14.98 -14.08 -13.10
N GLN A 223 15.46 -14.10 -11.86
CA GLN A 223 16.62 -14.85 -11.41
C GLN A 223 16.32 -15.62 -10.12
N ARG A 224 17.18 -16.59 -9.79
CA ARG A 224 17.07 -17.33 -8.52
C ARG A 224 17.39 -16.42 -7.33
N ARG A 225 16.88 -16.79 -6.15
CA ARG A 225 17.08 -16.02 -4.92
C ARG A 225 18.55 -15.84 -4.56
N LEU A 226 18.94 -14.62 -4.19
CA LEU A 226 20.18 -14.34 -3.45
C LEU A 226 20.12 -15.01 -2.07
N ARG A 227 21.27 -15.52 -1.60
CA ARG A 227 21.37 -16.29 -0.34
C ARG A 227 22.64 -15.97 0.43
N GLY A 228 22.66 -16.35 1.71
CA GLY A 228 23.81 -16.24 2.59
C GLY A 228 24.22 -14.79 2.85
N ALA A 229 25.51 -14.56 3.07
CA ALA A 229 26.06 -13.26 3.44
C ALA A 229 25.62 -12.12 2.51
N ALA A 230 25.55 -12.36 1.20
CA ALA A 230 25.15 -11.32 0.25
C ALA A 230 23.68 -10.87 0.43
N TYR A 231 22.80 -11.76 0.91
CA TYR A 231 21.42 -11.42 1.25
C TYR A 231 21.35 -10.71 2.60
N GLU A 232 22.10 -11.20 3.59
CA GLU A 232 22.16 -10.60 4.93
C GLU A 232 22.68 -9.16 4.88
N GLU A 233 23.73 -8.89 4.10
CA GLU A 233 24.28 -7.54 3.84
C GLU A 233 23.23 -6.59 3.25
N LEU A 234 22.39 -7.09 2.32
CA LEU A 234 21.30 -6.28 1.73
C LEU A 234 20.25 -5.92 2.78
N VAL A 235 19.87 -6.88 3.64
CA VAL A 235 18.88 -6.64 4.71
C VAL A 235 19.44 -5.68 5.76
N GLU A 236 20.72 -5.80 6.12
CA GLU A 236 21.38 -4.86 7.04
C GLU A 236 21.40 -3.44 6.47
N GLU A 237 21.78 -3.29 5.19
CA GLU A 237 21.75 -2.00 4.51
C GLU A 237 20.33 -1.41 4.48
N PHE A 238 19.32 -2.25 4.20
CA PHE A 238 17.91 -1.87 4.22
C PHE A 238 17.47 -1.35 5.59
N VAL A 239 17.68 -2.13 6.66
CA VAL A 239 17.27 -1.75 8.02
C VAL A 239 17.96 -0.45 8.41
N THR A 240 19.26 -0.34 8.16
CA THR A 240 20.06 0.85 8.45
C THR A 240 19.53 2.07 7.69
N ALA A 241 19.26 1.95 6.39
CA ALA A 241 18.75 3.03 5.56
C ALA A 241 17.36 3.50 6.01
N VAL A 242 16.45 2.57 6.32
CA VAL A 242 15.10 2.89 6.80
C VAL A 242 15.16 3.60 8.15
N LEU A 243 15.93 3.10 9.11
CA LEU A 243 16.03 3.72 10.44
C LEU A 243 16.81 5.03 10.41
N ALA A 244 17.74 5.21 9.49
CA ALA A 244 18.41 6.50 9.29
C ALA A 244 17.44 7.57 8.78
N ARG A 245 16.56 7.23 7.83
CA ARG A 245 15.56 8.19 7.31
C ARG A 245 14.37 8.35 8.26
N PHE A 246 13.87 7.25 8.82
CA PHE A 246 12.66 7.18 9.65
C PHE A 246 13.00 6.58 11.03
N PRO A 247 13.68 7.34 11.90
CA PRO A 247 14.26 6.84 13.16
C PRO A 247 13.25 6.35 14.20
N GLN A 248 11.95 6.57 13.97
CA GLN A 248 10.89 6.14 14.86
C GLN A 248 9.94 5.12 14.20
N ALA A 249 10.30 4.58 13.04
CA ALA A 249 9.52 3.58 12.33
C ALA A 249 9.65 2.21 13.01
N LEU A 250 8.50 1.54 13.18
CA LEU A 250 8.45 0.11 13.41
C LEU A 250 8.68 -0.61 12.08
N ILE A 251 9.65 -1.53 12.02
CA ILE A 251 9.85 -2.42 10.86
C ILE A 251 9.28 -3.79 11.19
N GLN A 252 8.26 -4.20 10.43
CA GLN A 252 7.63 -5.50 10.56
C GLN A 252 7.97 -6.38 9.36
N PHE A 253 8.68 -7.47 9.62
CA PHE A 253 8.99 -8.52 8.64
C PHE A 253 7.77 -9.44 8.49
N GLU A 254 7.28 -9.62 7.27
CA GLU A 254 6.12 -10.46 6.93
C GLU A 254 6.46 -11.45 5.81
N ASP A 255 5.95 -12.68 5.94
CA ASP A 255 6.00 -13.73 4.91
C ASP A 255 7.42 -14.09 4.38
N PHE A 256 8.43 -13.96 5.25
CA PHE A 256 9.78 -14.51 5.04
C PHE A 256 9.82 -16.03 5.26
N ALA A 257 10.79 -16.71 4.64
CA ALA A 257 11.10 -18.10 5.01
C ALA A 257 11.45 -18.21 6.51
N THR A 258 11.08 -19.33 7.13
CA THR A 258 11.13 -19.50 8.59
C THR A 258 12.51 -19.25 9.19
N ASP A 259 13.56 -19.77 8.58
CA ASP A 259 14.93 -19.60 9.08
C ASP A 259 15.36 -18.12 9.04
N ASN A 260 15.07 -17.42 7.94
CA ASN A 260 15.35 -16.00 7.77
C ASN A 260 14.53 -15.15 8.76
N ALA A 261 13.25 -15.48 8.96
CA ALA A 261 12.37 -14.75 9.87
C ALA A 261 12.90 -14.77 11.32
N PHE A 262 13.35 -15.93 11.82
CA PHE A 262 13.95 -16.02 13.15
C PHE A 262 15.30 -15.32 13.23
N HIS A 263 16.12 -15.44 12.18
CA HIS A 263 17.42 -14.78 12.11
C HIS A 263 17.30 -13.25 12.17
N PHE A 264 16.46 -12.65 11.32
CA PHE A 264 16.26 -11.20 11.31
C PHE A 264 15.60 -10.69 12.58
N LEU A 265 14.65 -11.43 13.15
CA LEU A 265 14.08 -11.06 14.45
C LEU A 265 15.14 -11.06 15.56
N ALA A 266 16.05 -12.05 15.59
CA ALA A 266 17.11 -12.10 16.59
C ALA A 266 18.07 -10.91 16.49
N ASN A 267 18.38 -10.46 15.27
CA ASN A 267 19.36 -9.41 15.02
C ASN A 267 18.80 -7.99 15.14
N TYR A 268 17.50 -7.77 14.85
CA TYR A 268 16.92 -6.42 14.71
C TYR A 268 15.78 -6.09 15.69
N ARG A 269 15.57 -6.91 16.73
CA ARG A 269 14.52 -6.65 17.75
C ARG A 269 14.87 -5.58 18.78
N GLU A 270 16.15 -5.24 18.93
CA GLU A 270 16.68 -4.24 19.88
C GLU A 270 17.01 -2.94 19.16
#